data_AF-A0A3C0DXS8-F1
#
_entry.id   AF-A0A3C0DXS8-F1
#
_cell.length_a   1.000
_cell.length_b   1.000
_cell.length_c   1.000
_cell.angle_alpha   90.00
_cell.angle_beta   90.00
_cell.angle_gamma   90.00
#
_symmetry.space_group_name_H-M   'P 1'
#
loop_
_entity.id
_entity.type
_entity.pdbx_description
1 polymer ?
#
loop_
_entity_poly.entity_id
_entity_poly.type
_entity_poly.pdbx_seq_one_letter_code
_entity_poly.pdbx_strand_id
1 'polypeptide(L)'
;MYLASFATDPPTTVLATHSDAGWTVHNADERILLALTAAGNHRVPVFNGSWSGSWVGEVWEGVWTDSLRPNNYQVPVRLEPLTHAQPTSGARDTTYWDTSEGLLVLERSQDSAWATISTPTGDYRHLAGTFVDNQLILNTFDGSHLFRFDATLRNDSLIDGQFLSGTHYRTTFDGVKRATQSHAWTSGRQNVVVDQLLFFGTNPSGQAEVWNKDRLRRNGKTGLVVDIMGTWCPNCMDEARLMVSLAGSYPNVQFLTLGYERTTDSTALSRLSQFKQEMRMDWPVLLGGRASKTAAAQSIPALDSIHSFPTTVFWPLEGEPVVHKGFNGPATGEGYALETAFFRSQMERLSGRSESR
;
A
#
# COMPACT_ATOMS: atom_id res chain seq x y z
N MET A 1 25.58 2.04 7.34
CA MET A 1 24.48 1.64 6.45
C MET A 1 24.77 0.23 5.97
N TYR A 2 23.73 -0.55 5.67
CA TYR A 2 23.83 -1.94 5.26
C TYR A 2 23.10 -2.16 3.94
N LEU A 3 23.60 -3.07 3.11
CA LEU A 3 22.88 -3.61 1.98
C LEU A 3 22.21 -4.91 2.41
N ALA A 4 20.87 -4.92 2.43
CA ALA A 4 20.08 -6.12 2.68
C ALA A 4 19.82 -6.82 1.35
N SER A 5 20.43 -8.00 1.17
CA SER A 5 20.30 -8.83 -0.02
C SER A 5 19.41 -10.03 0.29
N PHE A 6 18.26 -10.09 -0.38
CA PHE A 6 17.34 -11.21 -0.27
C PHE A 6 17.68 -12.28 -1.30
N ALA A 7 17.57 -13.56 -0.92
CA ALA A 7 17.84 -14.71 -1.77
C ALA A 7 16.72 -14.97 -2.79
N THR A 8 16.39 -13.96 -3.59
CA THR A 8 15.68 -14.10 -4.88
C THR A 8 16.71 -14.29 -6.00
N ASP A 9 16.25 -14.59 -7.21
CA ASP A 9 17.12 -14.79 -8.37
C ASP A 9 16.70 -13.89 -9.54
N PRO A 10 17.43 -12.81 -9.91
CA PRO A 10 18.56 -12.25 -9.18
C PRO A 10 18.15 -11.70 -7.79
N PRO A 11 19.13 -11.44 -6.90
CA PRO A 11 18.85 -10.89 -5.58
C PRO A 11 18.12 -9.54 -5.63
N THR A 12 17.07 -9.41 -4.84
CA THR A 12 16.42 -8.14 -4.51
C THR A 12 17.20 -7.51 -3.38
N THR A 13 17.58 -6.23 -3.54
CA THR A 13 18.41 -5.54 -2.56
C THR A 13 17.75 -4.25 -2.09
N VAL A 14 17.78 -3.99 -0.79
CA VAL A 14 17.33 -2.71 -0.21
C VAL A 14 18.38 -2.19 0.78
N LEU A 15 18.36 -0.88 1.05
CA LEU A 15 19.24 -0.28 2.04
C LEU A 15 18.61 -0.37 3.44
N ALA A 16 19.44 -0.59 4.44
CA ALA A 16 19.02 -0.66 5.83
C ALA A 16 20.00 0.04 6.79
N THR A 17 19.49 0.48 7.93
CA THR A 17 20.30 0.95 9.07
C THR A 17 19.91 0.20 10.33
N HIS A 18 20.86 -0.05 11.22
CA HIS A 18 20.64 -0.73 12.49
C HIS A 18 20.72 0.27 13.66
N SER A 19 19.89 0.07 14.67
CA SER A 19 19.92 0.78 15.95
C SER A 19 19.44 -0.16 17.07
N ASP A 20 19.47 0.29 18.32
CA ASP A 20 18.94 -0.48 19.46
C ASP A 20 17.44 -0.79 19.33
N ALA A 21 16.71 -0.01 18.53
CA ALA A 21 15.29 -0.24 18.25
C ALA A 21 15.05 -1.32 17.17
N GLY A 22 16.09 -1.79 16.48
CA GLY A 22 16.03 -2.77 15.40
C GLY A 22 16.53 -2.22 14.05
N TRP A 23 16.06 -2.83 12.96
CA TRP A 23 16.42 -2.48 11.59
C TRP A 23 15.46 -1.45 11.01
N THR A 24 15.96 -0.45 10.32
CA THR A 24 15.14 0.45 9.49
C THR A 24 15.47 0.21 8.03
N VAL A 25 14.50 -0.24 7.24
CA VAL A 25 14.60 -0.36 5.79
C VAL A 25 14.33 1.00 5.13
N HIS A 26 15.07 1.31 4.07
CA HIS A 26 15.01 2.56 3.32
C HIS A 26 14.55 2.27 1.89
N ASN A 27 13.30 2.63 1.57
CA ASN A 27 12.76 2.61 0.21
C ASN A 27 12.58 4.06 -0.25
N ALA A 28 13.53 4.60 -1.03
CA ALA A 28 13.50 6.01 -1.43
C ALA A 28 13.36 6.94 -0.22
N ASP A 29 12.22 7.63 -0.07
CA ASP A 29 11.90 8.50 1.06
C ASP A 29 11.15 7.78 2.19
N GLU A 30 10.65 6.55 1.96
CA GLU A 30 10.00 5.72 2.98
C GLU A 30 11.01 5.07 3.92
N ARG A 31 10.68 5.08 5.21
CA ARG A 31 11.46 4.45 6.28
C ARG A 31 10.57 3.47 7.03
N ILE A 32 10.98 2.20 7.06
CA ILE A 32 10.21 1.13 7.70
C ILE A 32 11.01 0.57 8.86
N LEU A 33 10.61 0.93 10.08
CA LEU A 33 11.21 0.38 11.30
C LEU A 33 10.69 -1.04 11.55
N LEU A 34 11.60 -2.01 11.46
CA LEU A 34 11.42 -3.38 11.89
C LEU A 34 11.81 -3.48 13.36
N ALA A 35 10.83 -3.26 14.23
CA ALA A 35 11.07 -3.11 15.67
C ALA A 35 11.59 -4.41 16.30
N LEU A 36 12.70 -4.31 17.03
CA LEU A 36 13.24 -5.43 17.80
C LEU A 36 12.25 -5.84 18.90
N THR A 37 11.94 -7.12 18.95
CA THR A 37 11.04 -7.72 19.94
C THR A 37 11.85 -8.37 21.08
N ALA A 38 11.20 -8.60 22.21
CA ALA A 38 11.82 -9.32 23.34
C ALA A 38 12.30 -10.74 22.98
N ALA A 39 11.74 -11.33 21.92
CA ALA A 39 12.16 -12.64 21.41
C ALA A 39 13.40 -12.58 20.49
N GLY A 40 13.98 -11.39 20.25
CA GLY A 40 15.14 -11.20 19.38
C GLY A 40 14.81 -11.09 17.88
N ASN A 41 13.53 -11.18 17.50
CA ASN A 41 13.08 -10.98 16.13
C ASN A 41 12.77 -9.50 15.85
N HIS A 42 12.85 -9.09 14.60
CA HIS A 42 12.52 -7.74 14.14
C HIS A 42 11.14 -7.77 13.47
N ARG A 43 10.14 -7.17 14.10
CA ARG A 43 8.75 -7.20 13.63
C ARG A 43 8.54 -6.24 12.48
N VAL A 44 8.02 -6.74 11.36
CA VAL A 44 7.58 -5.90 10.23
C VAL A 44 6.28 -5.19 10.65
N PRO A 45 6.24 -3.84 10.59
CA PRO A 45 5.05 -3.09 10.99
C PRO A 45 3.93 -3.33 10.00
N VAL A 46 2.69 -3.27 10.48
CA VAL A 46 1.47 -3.50 9.71
C VAL A 46 1.34 -4.93 9.24
N PHE A 47 2.23 -5.48 8.41
CA PHE A 47 1.98 -6.74 7.69
C PHE A 47 2.25 -8.04 8.47
N ASN A 48 2.40 -7.97 9.81
CA ASN A 48 2.56 -9.12 10.71
C ASN A 48 3.72 -10.10 10.34
N GLY A 49 4.67 -9.64 9.53
CA GLY A 49 5.89 -10.36 9.19
C GLY A 49 7.00 -10.13 10.21
N SER A 50 8.14 -10.80 10.01
CA SER A 50 9.33 -10.56 10.83
C SER A 50 10.63 -10.89 10.10
N TRP A 51 11.73 -10.29 10.54
CA TRP A 51 13.09 -10.75 10.24
C TRP A 51 13.69 -11.37 11.49
N SER A 52 14.18 -12.60 11.36
CA SER A 52 14.85 -13.36 12.43
C SER A 52 16.23 -13.78 11.96
N GLY A 53 17.25 -13.66 12.81
CA GLY A 53 18.63 -13.91 12.41
C GLY A 53 19.62 -13.46 13.47
N SER A 54 20.90 -13.55 13.13
CA SER A 54 22.02 -13.27 14.04
C SER A 54 23.23 -12.70 13.31
N TRP A 55 24.11 -12.07 14.06
CA TRP A 55 25.40 -11.61 13.56
C TRP A 55 26.38 -12.78 13.36
N VAL A 56 27.05 -12.77 12.22
CA VAL A 56 28.18 -13.64 11.84
C VAL A 56 29.33 -12.71 11.44
N GLY A 57 30.16 -12.36 12.42
CA GLY A 57 31.14 -11.28 12.25
C GLY A 57 30.45 -9.92 12.05
N GLU A 58 30.77 -9.22 10.97
CA GLU A 58 30.15 -7.92 10.62
C GLU A 58 28.89 -8.06 9.75
N VAL A 59 28.53 -9.29 9.38
CA VAL A 59 27.37 -9.59 8.54
C VAL A 59 26.23 -10.06 9.43
N TRP A 60 25.01 -9.59 9.18
CA TRP A 60 23.83 -10.16 9.80
C TRP A 60 23.15 -11.12 8.81
N GLU A 61 22.92 -12.35 9.25
CA GLU A 61 22.30 -13.40 8.44
C GLU A 61 20.97 -13.83 9.06
N GLY A 62 19.93 -13.89 8.24
CA GLY A 62 18.60 -14.22 8.71
C GLY A 62 17.60 -14.56 7.62
N VAL A 63 16.34 -14.52 8.00
CA VAL A 63 15.19 -14.88 7.17
C VAL A 63 14.08 -13.87 7.40
N TRP A 64 13.50 -13.36 6.31
CA TRP A 64 12.21 -12.68 6.34
C TRP A 64 11.08 -13.71 6.24
N THR A 65 10.13 -13.65 7.16
CA THR A 65 8.88 -14.42 7.13
C THR A 65 7.70 -13.48 6.84
N ASP A 66 6.92 -13.79 5.80
CA ASP A 66 5.60 -13.18 5.55
C ASP A 66 4.52 -14.10 6.12
N SER A 67 4.10 -13.80 7.35
CA SER A 67 3.12 -14.61 8.08
C SER A 67 1.71 -14.53 7.50
N LEU A 68 1.43 -13.55 6.62
CA LEU A 68 0.12 -13.44 5.99
C LEU A 68 0.04 -14.32 4.75
N ARG A 69 1.17 -14.71 4.14
CA ARG A 69 1.20 -15.60 2.98
C ARG A 69 1.00 -17.06 3.38
N PRO A 70 0.36 -17.87 2.52
CA PRO A 70 0.23 -19.30 2.77
C PRO A 70 1.61 -19.99 2.74
N ASN A 71 1.65 -21.22 3.26
CA ASN A 71 2.80 -22.13 3.18
C ASN A 71 4.07 -21.66 3.89
N ASN A 72 3.95 -20.85 4.95
CA ASN A 72 5.09 -20.34 5.72
C ASN A 72 6.14 -19.67 4.82
N TYR A 73 5.70 -18.72 4.00
CA TYR A 73 6.56 -18.06 3.02
C TYR A 73 7.73 -17.35 3.71
N GLN A 74 8.95 -17.73 3.29
CA GLN A 74 10.20 -17.25 3.85
C GLN A 74 11.21 -16.93 2.76
N VAL A 75 12.00 -15.89 2.96
CA VAL A 75 13.11 -15.51 2.07
C VAL A 75 14.36 -15.23 2.92
N PRO A 76 15.46 -15.97 2.72
CA PRO A 76 16.73 -15.62 3.35
C PRO A 76 17.16 -14.20 3.02
N VAL A 77 17.72 -13.50 3.99
CA VAL A 77 18.23 -12.14 3.85
C VAL A 77 19.58 -12.01 4.55
N ARG A 78 20.52 -11.37 3.87
CA ARG A 78 21.88 -11.13 4.35
C ARG A 78 22.15 -9.63 4.33
N LEU A 79 22.54 -9.06 5.46
CA LEU A 79 22.86 -7.64 5.61
C LEU A 79 24.35 -7.46 5.78
N GLU A 80 24.97 -6.79 4.82
CA GLU A 80 26.40 -6.48 4.82
C GLU A 80 26.64 -4.98 5.00
N PRO A 81 27.67 -4.57 5.74
CA PRO A 81 28.07 -3.18 5.81
C PRO A 81 28.33 -2.64 4.40
N LEU A 82 27.65 -1.56 4.05
CA LEU A 82 27.86 -0.90 2.78
C LEU A 82 29.15 -0.09 2.84
N THR A 83 30.22 -0.60 2.22
CA THR A 83 31.51 0.07 2.15
C THR A 83 31.54 1.07 0.99
N HIS A 84 32.07 2.26 1.22
CA HIS A 84 32.39 3.26 0.19
C HIS A 84 31.19 3.90 -0.54
N ALA A 85 29.97 3.70 -0.06
CA ALA A 85 28.81 4.41 -0.61
C ALA A 85 28.88 5.90 -0.30
N GLN A 86 28.79 6.71 -1.35
CA GLN A 86 28.62 8.15 -1.23
C GLN A 86 27.12 8.48 -1.30
N PRO A 87 26.60 9.31 -0.39
CA PRO A 87 25.22 9.77 -0.50
C PRO A 87 25.05 10.56 -1.80
N THR A 88 24.01 10.24 -2.57
CA THR A 88 23.63 11.08 -3.70
C THR A 88 23.02 12.37 -3.19
N SER A 89 23.46 13.49 -3.76
CA SER A 89 22.94 14.83 -3.47
C SER A 89 22.76 15.62 -4.76
N GLY A 90 21.75 16.49 -4.81
CA GLY A 90 21.52 17.38 -5.95
C GLY A 90 20.11 17.27 -6.49
N ALA A 91 19.86 17.97 -7.60
CA ALA A 91 18.59 17.89 -8.31
C ALA A 91 18.36 16.47 -8.85
N ARG A 92 17.09 16.05 -8.85
CA ARG A 92 16.63 14.82 -9.49
C ARG A 92 16.03 15.17 -10.85
N ASP A 93 16.38 14.41 -11.87
CA ASP A 93 15.75 14.48 -13.19
C ASP A 93 14.56 13.52 -13.23
N THR A 94 13.37 14.05 -13.47
CA THR A 94 12.12 13.27 -13.49
C THR A 94 11.71 12.97 -14.93
N THR A 95 11.51 11.69 -15.23
CA THR A 95 11.08 11.19 -16.53
C THR A 95 9.88 10.27 -16.40
N TYR A 96 9.04 10.24 -17.44
CA TYR A 96 7.83 9.43 -17.48
C TYR A 96 7.95 8.39 -18.58
N TRP A 97 7.54 7.16 -18.30
CA TRP A 97 7.64 6.04 -19.23
C TRP A 97 6.32 5.27 -19.28
N ASP A 98 5.85 5.00 -20.49
CA ASP A 98 4.76 4.06 -20.71
C ASP A 98 5.34 2.66 -20.70
N THR A 99 5.06 1.89 -19.65
CA THR A 99 5.53 0.51 -19.51
C THR A 99 4.36 -0.46 -19.54
N SER A 100 4.64 -1.74 -19.82
CA SER A 100 3.63 -2.80 -19.72
C SER A 100 3.08 -3.00 -18.31
N GLU A 101 3.77 -2.52 -17.27
CA GLU A 101 3.36 -2.57 -15.86
C GLU A 101 2.60 -1.31 -15.41
N GLY A 102 2.54 -0.28 -16.25
CA GLY A 102 1.91 1.01 -15.93
C GLY A 102 2.80 2.20 -16.24
N LEU A 103 2.42 3.37 -15.72
CA LEU A 103 3.22 4.58 -15.85
C LEU A 103 4.37 4.53 -14.85
N LEU A 104 5.60 4.35 -15.33
CA LEU A 104 6.80 4.52 -14.52
C LEU A 104 7.14 6.00 -14.43
N VAL A 105 7.12 6.52 -13.20
CA VAL A 105 7.66 7.85 -12.85
C VAL A 105 9.04 7.61 -12.28
N LEU A 106 10.08 7.98 -13.03
CA LEU A 106 11.48 7.70 -12.71
C LEU A 106 12.23 9.00 -12.43
N GLU A 107 12.72 9.13 -11.20
CA GLU A 107 13.64 10.17 -10.77
C GLU A 107 15.07 9.65 -10.74
N ARG A 108 16.02 10.43 -11.27
CA ARG A 108 17.43 10.04 -11.32
C ARG A 108 18.36 11.14 -10.83
N SER A 109 19.43 10.74 -10.17
CA SER A 109 20.55 11.62 -9.87
C SER A 109 21.82 10.78 -9.72
N GLN A 110 22.87 11.08 -10.50
CA GLN A 110 24.07 10.24 -10.59
C GLN A 110 23.67 8.78 -10.89
N ASP A 111 24.22 7.83 -10.13
CA ASP A 111 23.93 6.40 -10.25
C ASP A 111 22.63 5.99 -9.55
N SER A 112 22.00 6.89 -8.79
CA SER A 112 20.79 6.59 -8.01
C SER A 112 19.51 6.79 -8.82
N ALA A 113 18.57 5.89 -8.62
CA ALA A 113 17.23 5.92 -9.21
C ALA A 113 16.15 5.74 -8.13
N TRP A 114 15.08 6.50 -8.25
CA TRP A 114 13.87 6.38 -7.43
C TRP A 114 12.66 6.36 -8.34
N ALA A 115 11.65 5.60 -7.97
CA ALA A 115 10.48 5.49 -8.82
C ALA A 115 9.23 5.07 -8.07
N THR A 116 8.12 5.18 -8.78
CA THR A 116 6.95 4.32 -8.60
C THR A 116 6.40 3.97 -9.98
N ILE A 117 5.64 2.90 -10.06
CA ILE A 117 4.88 2.53 -11.25
C ILE A 117 3.40 2.68 -10.89
N SER A 118 2.70 3.63 -11.52
CA SER A 118 1.27 3.83 -11.35
C SER A 118 0.48 2.91 -12.27
N THR A 119 -0.53 2.26 -11.69
CA THR A 119 -1.45 1.33 -12.34
C THR A 119 -2.87 1.92 -12.27
N PRO A 120 -3.84 1.36 -13.01
CA PRO A 120 -5.24 1.79 -12.91
C PRO A 120 -5.89 1.64 -11.51
N THR A 121 -5.25 0.91 -10.59
CA THR A 121 -5.81 0.58 -9.27
C THR A 121 -4.92 0.98 -8.10
N GLY A 122 -3.84 1.72 -8.33
CA GLY A 122 -2.89 2.15 -7.31
C GLY A 122 -1.48 2.15 -7.86
N ASP A 123 -0.48 1.90 -7.03
CA ASP A 123 0.91 1.99 -7.44
C ASP A 123 1.81 0.97 -6.74
N TYR A 124 3.00 0.77 -7.30
CA TYR A 124 4.03 -0.16 -6.80
C TYR A 124 4.82 0.38 -5.59
N ARG A 125 4.34 1.45 -4.93
CA ARG A 125 4.98 2.17 -3.83
C ARG A 125 6.36 2.71 -4.17
N HIS A 126 7.09 3.11 -3.14
CA HIS A 126 8.45 3.61 -3.22
C HIS A 126 9.40 2.52 -3.73
N LEU A 127 9.95 2.72 -4.91
CA LEU A 127 11.03 1.95 -5.49
C LEU A 127 12.33 2.75 -5.41
N ALA A 128 13.44 2.07 -5.14
CA ALA A 128 14.77 2.67 -5.16
C ALA A 128 15.82 1.69 -5.69
N GLY A 129 16.86 2.24 -6.30
CA GLY A 129 17.99 1.45 -6.78
C GLY A 129 18.92 2.29 -7.63
N THR A 130 19.37 1.74 -8.74
CA THR A 130 20.47 2.30 -9.53
C THR A 130 20.15 2.42 -11.00
N PHE A 131 20.76 3.40 -11.65
CA PHE A 131 20.85 3.50 -13.11
C PHE A 131 22.32 3.66 -13.50
N VAL A 132 22.98 2.56 -13.91
CA VAL A 132 24.41 2.53 -14.24
C VAL A 132 24.62 1.75 -15.53
N ASP A 133 25.48 2.22 -16.44
CA ASP A 133 25.81 1.54 -17.70
C ASP A 133 24.57 1.09 -18.51
N ASN A 134 23.56 1.96 -18.58
CA ASN A 134 22.26 1.69 -19.20
C ASN A 134 21.43 0.57 -18.54
N GLN A 135 21.79 0.11 -17.34
CA GLN A 135 20.98 -0.82 -16.56
C GLN A 135 20.19 -0.06 -15.49
N LEU A 136 18.87 -0.10 -15.59
CA LEU A 136 17.97 0.33 -14.52
C LEU A 136 17.69 -0.86 -13.62
N ILE A 137 17.90 -0.73 -12.32
CA ILE A 137 17.49 -1.70 -11.31
C ILE A 137 16.77 -0.95 -10.19
N LEU A 138 15.53 -1.34 -9.92
CA LEU A 138 14.66 -0.75 -8.89
C LEU A 138 14.17 -1.86 -7.97
N ASN A 139 14.22 -1.64 -6.67
CA ASN A 139 13.82 -2.61 -5.67
C ASN A 139 12.91 -1.96 -4.62
N THR A 140 12.11 -2.78 -3.94
CA THR A 140 11.45 -2.37 -2.69
C THR A 140 11.21 -3.54 -1.76
N PHE A 141 11.18 -3.25 -0.47
CA PHE A 141 10.64 -4.11 0.57
C PHE A 141 9.65 -3.28 1.38
N ASP A 142 8.34 -3.43 1.14
CA ASP A 142 7.31 -2.64 1.83
C ASP A 142 6.70 -3.36 3.05
N GLY A 143 7.19 -4.57 3.34
CA GLY A 143 6.72 -5.45 4.40
C GLY A 143 5.72 -6.53 3.95
N SER A 144 5.03 -6.33 2.82
CA SER A 144 4.16 -7.33 2.17
C SER A 144 4.74 -7.81 0.83
N HIS A 145 5.51 -6.95 0.19
CA HIS A 145 6.14 -7.17 -1.10
C HIS A 145 7.66 -7.09 -1.00
N LEU A 146 8.29 -7.86 -1.87
CA LEU A 146 9.70 -7.79 -2.18
C LEU A 146 9.79 -7.69 -3.71
N PHE A 147 9.78 -6.48 -4.23
CA PHE A 147 9.78 -6.27 -5.68
C PHE A 147 11.17 -5.97 -6.21
N ARG A 148 11.42 -6.42 -7.42
CA ARG A 148 12.57 -6.02 -8.23
C ARG A 148 12.14 -5.80 -9.67
N PHE A 149 12.51 -4.67 -10.23
CA PHE A 149 12.43 -4.36 -11.65
C PHE A 149 13.85 -4.15 -12.16
N ASP A 150 14.23 -4.84 -13.23
CA ASP A 150 15.45 -4.53 -13.97
C ASP A 150 15.16 -4.41 -15.46
N ALA A 151 15.84 -3.49 -16.15
CA ALA A 151 15.69 -3.28 -17.59
C ALA A 151 16.95 -2.61 -18.17
N THR A 152 17.20 -2.87 -19.45
CA THR A 152 18.25 -2.19 -20.21
C THR A 152 17.67 -0.99 -20.95
N LEU A 153 18.31 0.17 -20.87
CA LEU A 153 18.01 1.32 -21.70
C LEU A 153 18.69 1.19 -23.07
N ARG A 154 17.89 1.27 -24.14
CA ARG A 154 18.36 1.38 -25.52
C ARG A 154 17.62 2.54 -26.18
N ASN A 155 18.32 3.65 -26.42
CA ASN A 155 17.72 4.92 -26.85
C ASN A 155 16.63 5.37 -25.85
N ASP A 156 15.38 5.54 -26.30
CA ASP A 156 14.23 5.90 -25.47
C ASP A 156 13.36 4.68 -25.08
N SER A 157 13.95 3.47 -25.10
CA SER A 157 13.23 2.23 -24.76
C SER A 157 13.89 1.49 -23.61
N LEU A 158 13.08 1.08 -22.63
CA LEU A 158 13.41 0.05 -21.65
C LEU A 158 13.05 -1.30 -22.25
N ILE A 159 14.02 -2.20 -22.28
CA ILE A 159 13.95 -3.49 -22.97
C ILE A 159 14.59 -4.57 -22.11
N ASP A 160 14.33 -5.83 -22.48
CA ASP A 160 14.82 -7.02 -21.76
C ASP A 160 14.46 -6.96 -20.26
N GLY A 161 13.34 -6.30 -19.93
CA GLY A 161 12.99 -5.98 -18.58
C GLY A 161 12.35 -7.16 -17.85
N GLN A 162 12.65 -7.29 -16.55
CA GLN A 162 12.07 -8.30 -15.67
C GLN A 162 11.47 -7.66 -14.42
N PHE A 163 10.26 -8.09 -14.07
CA PHE A 163 9.62 -7.80 -12.80
C PHE A 163 9.52 -9.08 -11.96
N LEU A 164 10.07 -9.04 -10.75
CA LEU A 164 10.01 -10.09 -9.75
C LEU A 164 9.20 -9.62 -8.54
N SER A 165 8.38 -10.52 -8.00
CA SER A 165 7.73 -10.36 -6.69
C SER A 165 8.07 -11.55 -5.81
N GLY A 166 9.05 -11.34 -4.94
CA GLY A 166 9.61 -12.38 -4.10
C GLY A 166 10.17 -13.56 -4.90
N THR A 167 10.04 -14.77 -4.34
CA THR A 167 10.50 -16.02 -4.95
C THR A 167 9.44 -16.74 -5.78
N HIS A 168 8.25 -16.14 -5.94
CA HIS A 168 7.06 -16.84 -6.44
C HIS A 168 6.45 -16.25 -7.72
N TYR A 169 6.87 -15.07 -8.14
CA TYR A 169 6.34 -14.42 -9.34
C TYR A 169 7.46 -13.74 -10.15
N ARG A 170 7.41 -13.95 -11.46
CA ARG A 170 8.24 -13.27 -12.45
C ARG A 170 7.43 -13.01 -13.72
N THR A 171 7.59 -11.83 -14.29
CA THR A 171 7.14 -11.50 -15.64
C THR A 171 8.17 -10.64 -16.36
N THR A 172 8.05 -10.51 -17.68
CA THR A 172 8.79 -9.54 -18.46
C THR A 172 8.06 -8.21 -18.47
N PHE A 173 8.81 -7.10 -18.58
CA PHE A 173 8.23 -5.79 -18.87
C PHE A 173 9.11 -5.02 -19.87
N ASP A 174 8.47 -4.11 -20.58
CA ASP A 174 9.12 -3.18 -21.48
C ASP A 174 8.49 -1.79 -21.34
N GLY A 175 9.14 -0.78 -21.90
CA GLY A 175 8.54 0.55 -21.92
C GLY A 175 9.24 1.55 -22.82
N VAL A 176 8.55 2.66 -23.07
CA VAL A 176 9.02 3.74 -23.94
C VAL A 176 8.93 5.06 -23.19
N LYS A 177 9.98 5.87 -23.29
CA LYS A 177 10.03 7.20 -22.69
C LYS A 177 8.96 8.08 -23.31
N ARG A 178 8.19 8.79 -22.48
CA ARG A 178 7.28 9.83 -22.96
C ARG A 178 8.06 11.05 -23.41
N ALA A 179 7.64 11.63 -24.53
CA ALA A 179 8.13 12.93 -24.97
C ALA A 179 7.66 14.09 -24.06
N THR A 180 6.51 13.92 -23.40
CA THR A 180 5.99 14.89 -22.43
C THR A 180 6.56 14.65 -21.04
N GLN A 181 6.88 15.74 -20.34
CA GLN A 181 7.27 15.72 -18.92
C GLN A 181 6.08 15.88 -17.97
N SER A 182 4.84 15.70 -18.45
CA SER A 182 3.66 15.76 -17.61
C SER A 182 2.77 14.54 -17.76
N HIS A 183 2.11 14.18 -16.66
CA HIS A 183 1.08 13.16 -16.61
C HIS A 183 -0.18 13.74 -15.95
N ALA A 184 -1.32 13.58 -16.60
CA ALA A 184 -2.61 13.96 -16.02
C ALA A 184 -3.09 12.84 -15.10
N TRP A 185 -2.86 13.01 -13.80
CA TRP A 185 -3.32 12.07 -12.78
C TRP A 185 -4.86 12.01 -12.71
N THR A 186 -5.38 10.83 -12.42
CA THR A 186 -6.82 10.62 -12.22
C THR A 186 -7.07 9.85 -10.93
N SER A 187 -8.19 10.15 -10.28
CA SER A 187 -8.68 9.44 -9.09
C SER A 187 -9.82 8.52 -9.52
N GLY A 188 -9.67 7.23 -9.28
CA GLY A 188 -10.52 6.18 -9.84
C GLY A 188 -11.95 6.23 -9.28
N ARG A 189 -12.96 6.15 -10.14
CA ARG A 189 -14.37 6.01 -9.74
C ARG A 189 -15.05 4.80 -10.36
N GLN A 190 -16.11 4.34 -9.72
CA GLN A 190 -17.05 3.36 -10.27
C GLN A 190 -18.49 3.71 -9.92
N ASN A 191 -19.42 3.14 -10.67
CA ASN A 191 -20.85 3.41 -10.51
C ASN A 191 -21.43 2.60 -9.35
N VAL A 192 -22.51 3.13 -8.77
CA VAL A 192 -23.33 2.44 -7.80
C VAL A 192 -24.50 1.80 -8.54
N VAL A 193 -24.82 0.55 -8.23
CA VAL A 193 -25.91 -0.19 -8.89
C VAL A 193 -27.22 -0.17 -8.11
N VAL A 194 -27.14 0.01 -6.79
CA VAL A 194 -28.31 0.12 -5.90
C VAL A 194 -28.04 1.16 -4.82
N ASP A 195 -28.91 2.18 -4.67
CA ASP A 195 -28.90 3.12 -3.53
C ASP A 195 -29.49 2.45 -2.29
N GLN A 196 -28.79 1.44 -1.77
CA GLN A 196 -29.11 0.79 -0.50
C GLN A 196 -27.88 0.77 0.40
N LEU A 197 -27.90 1.62 1.45
CA LEU A 197 -26.89 1.63 2.49
C LEU A 197 -27.09 0.40 3.38
N LEU A 198 -26.37 -0.67 3.07
CA LEU A 198 -26.35 -1.89 3.87
C LEU A 198 -24.95 -2.49 3.86
N PHE A 199 -24.25 -2.34 4.99
CA PHE A 199 -22.95 -2.99 5.23
C PHE A 199 -23.05 -3.85 6.48
N PHE A 200 -22.52 -5.06 6.41
CA PHE A 200 -22.52 -5.98 7.53
C PHE A 200 -21.20 -6.73 7.60
N GLY A 201 -20.85 -7.18 8.79
CA GLY A 201 -19.63 -7.94 9.03
C GLY A 201 -19.51 -8.36 10.48
N THR A 202 -18.42 -9.05 10.80
CA THR A 202 -18.14 -9.51 12.16
C THR A 202 -17.07 -8.64 12.79
N ASN A 203 -17.34 -8.03 13.94
CA ASN A 203 -16.35 -7.22 14.64
C ASN A 203 -15.27 -8.09 15.31
N PRO A 204 -14.16 -7.52 15.81
CA PRO A 204 -13.07 -8.31 16.37
C PRO A 204 -13.43 -9.13 17.62
N SER A 205 -14.57 -8.84 18.26
CA SER A 205 -15.11 -9.63 19.37
C SER A 205 -15.97 -10.82 18.93
N GLY A 206 -16.14 -11.02 17.62
CA GLY A 206 -16.95 -12.10 17.04
C GLY A 206 -18.44 -11.77 16.91
N GLN A 207 -18.85 -10.52 17.16
CA GLN A 207 -20.25 -10.10 17.07
C GLN A 207 -20.57 -9.57 15.68
N ALA A 208 -21.72 -9.97 15.14
CA ALA A 208 -22.23 -9.41 13.88
C ALA A 208 -22.68 -7.97 14.07
N GLU A 209 -22.31 -7.10 13.14
CA GLU A 209 -22.73 -5.70 13.09
C GLU A 209 -23.36 -5.37 11.73
N VAL A 210 -24.38 -4.52 11.76
CA VAL A 210 -25.06 -4.00 10.57
C VAL A 210 -25.05 -2.47 10.60
N TRP A 211 -24.76 -1.86 9.47
CA TRP A 211 -24.73 -0.43 9.23
C TRP A 211 -25.70 -0.06 8.11
N ASN A 212 -26.65 0.82 8.44
CA ASN A 212 -27.70 1.31 7.55
C ASN A 212 -28.04 2.79 7.88
N LYS A 213 -28.87 3.43 7.05
CA LYS A 213 -29.26 4.85 7.26
C LYS A 213 -29.89 5.09 8.65
N ASP A 214 -30.68 4.15 9.17
CA ASP A 214 -31.33 4.30 10.48
C ASP A 214 -30.34 4.31 11.65
N ARG A 215 -29.33 3.42 11.63
CA ARG A 215 -28.25 3.44 12.63
C ARG A 215 -27.49 4.76 12.59
N LEU A 216 -27.17 5.27 11.41
CA LEU A 216 -26.48 6.55 11.25
C LEU A 216 -27.29 7.72 11.83
N ARG A 217 -28.59 7.79 11.52
CA ARG A 217 -29.50 8.81 12.07
C ARG A 217 -29.57 8.77 13.60
N ARG A 218 -29.73 7.57 14.18
CA ARG A 218 -29.73 7.40 15.65
C ARG A 218 -28.42 7.83 16.29
N ASN A 219 -27.30 7.67 15.59
CA ASN A 219 -25.97 8.05 16.06
C ASN A 219 -25.64 9.53 15.78
N GLY A 220 -26.58 10.32 15.21
CA GLY A 220 -26.35 11.72 14.85
C GLY A 220 -25.29 11.91 13.76
N LYS A 221 -25.11 10.92 12.88
CA LYS A 221 -24.11 10.94 11.80
C LYS A 221 -24.74 11.44 10.51
N THR A 222 -24.01 12.24 9.74
CA THR A 222 -24.49 12.86 8.49
C THR A 222 -24.18 12.02 7.24
N GLY A 223 -23.27 11.06 7.36
CA GLY A 223 -22.89 10.14 6.31
C GLY A 223 -21.97 9.03 6.81
N LEU A 224 -21.65 8.09 5.93
CA LEU A 224 -20.79 6.95 6.17
C LEU A 224 -19.68 6.89 5.11
N VAL A 225 -18.46 6.66 5.56
CA VAL A 225 -17.30 6.32 4.73
C VAL A 225 -16.97 4.88 5.03
N VAL A 226 -17.01 4.02 4.00
CA VAL A 226 -16.66 2.60 4.13
C VAL A 226 -15.41 2.32 3.30
N ASP A 227 -14.33 1.93 3.95
CA ASP A 227 -13.15 1.37 3.29
C ASP A 227 -13.29 -0.15 3.18
N ILE A 228 -13.22 -0.66 1.95
CA ILE A 228 -13.21 -2.08 1.60
C ILE A 228 -11.75 -2.45 1.30
N MET A 229 -11.13 -3.17 2.23
CA MET A 229 -9.68 -3.40 2.24
C MET A 229 -9.30 -4.84 2.58
N GLY A 230 -8.00 -5.12 2.59
CA GLY A 230 -7.43 -6.30 3.25
C GLY A 230 -6.14 -5.94 4.00
N THR A 231 -5.90 -6.55 5.16
CA THR A 231 -4.75 -6.21 6.02
C THR A 231 -3.37 -6.61 5.45
N TRP A 232 -3.39 -7.26 4.28
CA TRP A 232 -2.27 -7.72 3.47
C TRP A 232 -1.93 -6.77 2.30
N CYS A 233 -2.74 -5.71 2.10
CA CYS A 233 -2.67 -4.79 0.96
C CYS A 233 -1.96 -3.47 1.36
N PRO A 234 -0.80 -3.15 0.78
CA PRO A 234 -0.07 -1.92 1.13
C PRO A 234 -0.73 -0.61 0.68
N ASN A 235 -1.39 -0.55 -0.48
CA ASN A 235 -2.12 0.68 -0.85
C ASN A 235 -3.29 0.94 0.12
N CYS A 236 -3.89 -0.11 0.67
CA CYS A 236 -4.91 -0.02 1.72
C CYS A 236 -4.34 0.55 3.03
N MET A 237 -3.08 0.23 3.36
CA MET A 237 -2.39 0.86 4.48
C MET A 237 -2.20 2.36 4.24
N ASP A 238 -1.81 2.79 3.04
CA ASP A 238 -1.65 4.23 2.75
C ASP A 238 -2.97 4.98 2.79
N GLU A 239 -4.03 4.42 2.21
CA GLU A 239 -5.36 5.03 2.28
C GLU A 239 -5.86 5.12 3.73
N ALA A 240 -5.65 4.08 4.55
CA ALA A 240 -5.98 4.12 5.97
C ALA A 240 -5.22 5.25 6.71
N ARG A 241 -3.94 5.51 6.39
CA ARG A 241 -3.21 6.67 6.94
C ARG A 241 -3.86 7.98 6.56
N LEU A 242 -4.27 8.14 5.30
CA LEU A 242 -4.98 9.33 4.84
C LEU A 242 -6.32 9.48 5.60
N MET A 243 -7.13 8.42 5.69
CA MET A 243 -8.41 8.46 6.41
C MET A 243 -8.23 8.83 7.89
N VAL A 244 -7.22 8.27 8.58
CA VAL A 244 -6.92 8.62 9.98
C VAL A 244 -6.55 10.10 10.10
N SER A 245 -5.80 10.65 9.15
CA SER A 245 -5.44 12.08 9.15
C SER A 245 -6.65 13.01 8.96
N LEU A 246 -7.71 12.53 8.30
CA LEU A 246 -8.92 13.31 8.04
C LEU A 246 -9.98 13.14 9.15
N ALA A 247 -10.12 11.95 9.72
CA ALA A 247 -11.27 11.56 10.56
C ALA A 247 -11.55 12.55 11.71
N GLY A 248 -10.51 13.00 12.42
CA GLY A 248 -10.65 13.94 13.54
C GLY A 248 -11.24 15.30 13.14
N SER A 249 -11.11 15.70 11.87
CA SER A 249 -11.67 16.96 11.35
C SER A 249 -13.15 16.86 10.98
N TYR A 250 -13.73 15.65 10.94
CA TYR A 250 -15.11 15.39 10.51
C TYR A 250 -15.85 14.46 11.49
N PRO A 251 -16.02 14.86 12.78
CA PRO A 251 -16.57 13.99 13.82
C PRO A 251 -18.04 13.58 13.60
N ASN A 252 -18.77 14.30 12.76
CA ASN A 252 -20.15 13.99 12.36
C ASN A 252 -20.24 12.96 11.23
N VAL A 253 -19.13 12.66 10.56
CA VAL A 253 -19.04 11.58 9.56
C VAL A 253 -18.73 10.27 10.29
N GLN A 254 -19.40 9.18 9.90
CA GLN A 254 -19.07 7.84 10.40
C GLN A 254 -18.02 7.20 9.49
N PHE A 255 -16.98 6.62 10.07
CA PHE A 255 -16.03 5.77 9.36
C PHE A 255 -16.30 4.30 9.69
N LEU A 256 -16.08 3.42 8.72
CA LEU A 256 -16.21 1.98 8.86
C LEU A 256 -15.16 1.33 7.96
N THR A 257 -14.52 0.29 8.43
CA THR A 257 -13.67 -0.55 7.58
C THR A 257 -14.25 -1.95 7.49
N LEU A 258 -14.31 -2.48 6.28
CA LEU A 258 -14.74 -3.83 5.96
C LEU A 258 -13.56 -4.60 5.35
N GLY A 259 -12.91 -5.41 6.18
CA GLY A 259 -11.75 -6.19 5.82
C GLY A 259 -12.12 -7.51 5.13
N TYR A 260 -11.42 -7.82 4.05
CA TYR A 260 -11.49 -9.08 3.32
C TYR A 260 -10.14 -9.80 3.42
N GLU A 261 -10.12 -10.83 4.27
CA GLU A 261 -8.90 -11.46 4.76
C GLU A 261 -8.63 -12.82 4.12
N ARG A 262 -7.37 -13.25 4.11
CA ARG A 262 -6.97 -14.54 3.51
C ARG A 262 -7.61 -15.74 4.22
N THR A 263 -7.90 -15.60 5.51
CA THR A 263 -8.73 -16.51 6.32
C THR A 263 -9.96 -15.77 6.85
N THR A 264 -10.93 -16.50 7.40
CA THR A 264 -12.17 -15.92 7.97
C THR A 264 -12.46 -16.42 9.38
N ASP A 265 -11.46 -17.02 10.03
CA ASP A 265 -11.55 -17.52 11.41
C ASP A 265 -11.09 -16.46 12.43
N SER A 266 -10.94 -16.85 13.70
CA SER A 266 -10.48 -15.97 14.78
C SER A 266 -9.11 -15.30 14.53
N THR A 267 -8.27 -15.89 13.66
CA THR A 267 -6.99 -15.30 13.23
C THR A 267 -7.24 -14.03 12.44
N ALA A 268 -8.24 -14.02 11.56
CA ALA A 268 -8.60 -12.84 10.77
C ALA A 268 -9.13 -11.70 11.67
N LEU A 269 -9.96 -12.02 12.67
CA LEU A 269 -10.44 -11.05 13.64
C LEU A 269 -9.30 -10.44 14.47
N SER A 270 -8.38 -11.29 14.94
CA SER A 270 -7.18 -10.84 15.66
C SER A 270 -6.31 -9.94 14.79
N ARG A 271 -6.14 -10.31 13.51
CA ARG A 271 -5.35 -9.55 12.55
C ARG A 271 -5.95 -8.19 12.25
N LEU A 272 -7.26 -8.10 12.05
CA LEU A 272 -7.98 -6.82 11.87
C LEU A 272 -7.85 -5.94 13.12
N SER A 273 -7.91 -6.52 14.32
CA SER A 273 -7.69 -5.78 15.56
C SER A 273 -6.28 -5.21 15.66
N GLN A 274 -5.26 -5.97 15.26
CA GLN A 274 -3.87 -5.50 15.22
C GLN A 274 -3.71 -4.38 14.20
N PHE A 275 -4.23 -4.56 12.98
CA PHE A 275 -4.19 -3.51 11.95
C PHE A 275 -4.84 -2.22 12.43
N LYS A 276 -6.03 -2.31 13.03
CA LYS A 276 -6.72 -1.16 13.66
C LYS A 276 -5.81 -0.41 14.64
N GLN A 277 -5.10 -1.14 15.51
CA GLN A 277 -4.19 -0.57 16.49
C GLN A 277 -2.95 0.08 15.84
N GLU A 278 -2.31 -0.61 14.91
CA GLU A 278 -1.10 -0.15 14.21
C GLU A 278 -1.37 1.11 13.38
N MET A 279 -2.54 1.16 12.73
CA MET A 279 -2.98 2.30 11.94
C MET A 279 -3.58 3.41 12.80
N ARG A 280 -3.84 3.16 14.09
CA ARG A 280 -4.49 4.11 15.03
C ARG A 280 -5.88 4.53 14.57
N MET A 281 -6.66 3.59 14.05
CA MET A 281 -8.04 3.82 13.63
C MET A 281 -8.94 3.80 14.86
N ASP A 282 -9.75 4.85 15.02
CA ASP A 282 -10.70 4.99 16.14
C ASP A 282 -12.13 4.54 15.79
N TRP A 283 -12.34 4.04 14.57
CA TRP A 283 -13.63 3.55 14.09
C TRP A 283 -13.76 2.02 14.06
N PRO A 284 -14.97 1.47 13.86
CA PRO A 284 -15.21 0.04 13.74
C PRO A 284 -14.52 -0.58 12.53
N VAL A 285 -13.88 -1.73 12.73
CA VAL A 285 -13.24 -2.55 11.70
C VAL A 285 -13.89 -3.92 11.74
N LEU A 286 -14.54 -4.34 10.66
CA LEU A 286 -15.31 -5.58 10.58
C LEU A 286 -14.67 -6.53 9.57
N LEU A 287 -14.75 -7.82 9.83
CA LEU A 287 -14.50 -8.87 8.85
C LEU A 287 -15.73 -9.00 7.93
N GLY A 288 -15.56 -8.63 6.67
CA GLY A 288 -16.59 -8.74 5.63
C GLY A 288 -16.57 -10.09 4.91
N GLY A 289 -15.41 -10.73 4.81
CA GLY A 289 -15.30 -12.05 4.21
C GLY A 289 -13.90 -12.43 3.80
N ARG A 290 -13.80 -13.36 2.84
CA ARG A 290 -12.53 -13.83 2.28
C ARG A 290 -11.97 -12.80 1.29
N ALA A 291 -10.64 -12.68 1.24
CA ALA A 291 -9.88 -11.91 0.26
C ALA A 291 -10.21 -12.35 -1.18
N SER A 292 -11.27 -11.77 -1.74
CA SER A 292 -11.78 -12.04 -3.08
C SER A 292 -12.64 -10.87 -3.51
N LYS A 293 -12.34 -10.31 -4.69
CA LYS A 293 -13.13 -9.23 -5.29
C LYS A 293 -14.57 -9.67 -5.53
N THR A 294 -14.77 -10.93 -5.96
CA THR A 294 -16.10 -11.52 -6.15
C THR A 294 -16.85 -11.67 -4.84
N ALA A 295 -16.20 -12.18 -3.79
CA ALA A 295 -16.83 -12.33 -2.48
C ALA A 295 -17.22 -10.94 -1.91
N ALA A 296 -16.36 -9.95 -2.07
CA ALA A 296 -16.60 -8.58 -1.62
C ALA A 296 -17.76 -7.89 -2.36
N ALA A 297 -17.86 -8.08 -3.68
CA ALA A 297 -19.01 -7.58 -4.44
C ALA A 297 -20.33 -8.23 -3.99
N GLN A 298 -20.32 -9.56 -3.76
CA GLN A 298 -21.51 -10.30 -3.32
C GLN A 298 -22.03 -9.89 -1.94
N SER A 299 -21.18 -9.39 -1.05
CA SER A 299 -21.57 -8.93 0.29
C SER A 299 -21.97 -7.46 0.36
N ILE A 300 -21.86 -6.70 -0.73
CA ILE A 300 -22.15 -5.26 -0.76
C ILE A 300 -23.18 -4.96 -1.86
N PRO A 301 -24.49 -4.95 -1.53
CA PRO A 301 -25.56 -4.80 -2.53
C PRO A 301 -25.44 -3.57 -3.43
N ALA A 302 -24.78 -2.51 -2.96
CA ALA A 302 -24.60 -1.27 -3.70
C ALA A 302 -23.61 -1.35 -4.87
N LEU A 303 -22.78 -2.40 -4.92
CA LEU A 303 -21.68 -2.55 -5.89
C LEU A 303 -21.86 -3.87 -6.65
N ASP A 304 -21.88 -3.82 -7.99
CA ASP A 304 -21.89 -5.02 -8.83
C ASP A 304 -20.51 -5.70 -8.91
N SER A 305 -19.46 -4.94 -8.61
CA SER A 305 -18.08 -5.35 -8.76
C SER A 305 -17.16 -4.60 -7.80
N ILE A 306 -16.04 -5.24 -7.46
CA ILE A 306 -14.91 -4.63 -6.74
C ILE A 306 -13.71 -4.72 -7.66
N HIS A 307 -13.21 -3.58 -8.11
CA HIS A 307 -12.11 -3.52 -9.07
C HIS A 307 -10.74 -3.70 -8.39
N SER A 308 -10.62 -3.29 -7.13
CA SER A 308 -9.37 -3.25 -6.38
C SER A 308 -9.61 -3.23 -4.88
N PHE A 309 -8.57 -3.62 -4.14
CA PHE A 309 -8.42 -3.20 -2.76
C PHE A 309 -7.32 -2.12 -2.75
N PRO A 310 -7.58 -0.94 -2.15
CA PRO A 310 -8.83 -0.57 -1.53
C PRO A 310 -9.94 -0.17 -2.53
N THR A 311 -11.16 -0.09 -2.01
CA THR A 311 -12.32 0.58 -2.60
C THR A 311 -13.04 1.35 -1.49
N THR A 312 -13.25 2.64 -1.65
CA THR A 312 -13.92 3.47 -0.63
C THR A 312 -15.27 3.97 -1.10
N VAL A 313 -16.29 3.79 -0.25
CA VAL A 313 -17.66 4.24 -0.49
C VAL A 313 -17.97 5.44 0.40
N PHE A 314 -18.29 6.58 -0.22
CA PHE A 314 -18.72 7.82 0.44
C PHE A 314 -20.23 7.96 0.34
N TRP A 315 -20.94 7.62 1.41
CA TRP A 315 -22.40 7.51 1.44
C TRP A 315 -23.05 8.63 2.28
N PRO A 316 -23.73 9.61 1.67
CA PRO A 316 -24.47 10.62 2.41
C PRO A 316 -25.83 10.08 2.91
N LEU A 317 -26.41 10.64 3.97
CA LEU A 317 -27.79 10.26 4.34
C LEU A 317 -28.80 10.54 3.22
N GLU A 318 -28.56 11.62 2.47
CA GLU A 318 -29.36 12.07 1.33
C GLU A 318 -28.47 12.37 0.13
N GLY A 319 -28.95 12.02 -1.08
CA GLY A 319 -28.18 12.14 -2.32
C GLY A 319 -27.36 10.90 -2.66
N GLU A 320 -26.65 10.99 -3.78
CA GLU A 320 -25.98 9.83 -4.38
C GLU A 320 -24.66 9.47 -3.65
N PRO A 321 -24.42 8.17 -3.41
CA PRO A 321 -23.12 7.71 -2.96
C PRO A 321 -22.06 7.86 -4.06
N VAL A 322 -20.81 8.07 -3.63
CA VAL A 322 -19.64 8.11 -4.53
C VAL A 322 -18.74 6.95 -4.17
N VAL A 323 -18.31 6.20 -5.19
CA VAL A 323 -17.41 5.05 -4.99
C VAL A 323 -16.10 5.33 -5.67
N HIS A 324 -15.04 5.25 -4.88
CA HIS A 324 -13.66 5.39 -5.29
C HIS A 324 -13.00 4.02 -5.34
N LYS A 325 -12.15 3.80 -6.36
CA LYS A 325 -11.47 2.53 -6.58
C LYS A 325 -9.97 2.74 -6.70
N GLY A 326 -9.22 1.89 -6.02
CA GLY A 326 -7.76 1.89 -6.02
C GLY A 326 -7.24 3.01 -5.14
N PHE A 327 -5.92 3.16 -5.05
CA PHE A 327 -5.34 4.28 -4.31
C PHE A 327 -3.92 4.56 -4.76
N ASN A 328 -3.67 5.75 -5.30
CA ASN A 328 -2.32 6.23 -5.58
C ASN A 328 -1.67 6.69 -4.27
N GLY A 329 -0.70 5.92 -3.77
CA GLY A 329 0.01 6.18 -2.53
C GLY A 329 1.05 7.30 -2.64
N PRO A 330 1.68 7.69 -1.52
CA PRO A 330 2.60 8.82 -1.43
C PRO A 330 3.76 8.82 -2.43
N ALA A 331 4.18 7.63 -2.89
CA ALA A 331 5.24 7.48 -3.88
C ALA A 331 4.92 8.12 -5.24
N THR A 332 3.64 8.35 -5.54
CA THR A 332 3.17 8.97 -6.79
C THR A 332 3.27 10.51 -6.79
N GLY A 333 3.56 11.14 -5.65
CA GLY A 333 3.65 12.60 -5.53
C GLY A 333 2.33 13.30 -5.88
N GLU A 334 2.23 13.84 -7.09
CA GLU A 334 1.04 14.52 -7.60
C GLU A 334 -0.22 13.62 -7.59
N GLY A 335 -0.06 12.32 -7.88
CA GLY A 335 -1.16 11.35 -7.79
C GLY A 335 -1.78 11.31 -6.39
N TYR A 336 -0.96 11.19 -5.36
CA TYR A 336 -1.39 11.20 -3.96
C TYR A 336 -1.98 12.54 -3.52
N ALA A 337 -1.46 13.65 -4.04
CA ALA A 337 -2.03 14.98 -3.79
C ALA A 337 -3.47 15.08 -4.35
N LEU A 338 -3.73 14.50 -5.53
CA LEU A 338 -5.06 14.40 -6.11
C LEU A 338 -5.98 13.52 -5.26
N GLU A 339 -5.51 12.35 -4.78
CA GLU A 339 -6.31 11.50 -3.89
C GLU A 339 -6.65 12.24 -2.59
N THR A 340 -5.68 12.90 -1.97
CA THR A 340 -5.89 13.70 -0.74
C THR A 340 -6.94 14.79 -0.95
N ALA A 341 -6.88 15.51 -2.06
CA ALA A 341 -7.85 16.54 -2.40
C ALA A 341 -9.25 15.94 -2.64
N PHE A 342 -9.33 14.82 -3.36
CA PHE A 342 -10.57 14.12 -3.63
C PHE A 342 -11.23 13.62 -2.34
N PHE A 343 -10.51 12.91 -1.48
CA PHE A 343 -11.03 12.39 -0.20
C PHE A 343 -11.51 13.53 0.70
N ARG A 344 -10.74 14.63 0.79
CA ARG A 344 -11.15 15.82 1.54
C ARG A 344 -12.45 16.40 1.01
N SER A 345 -12.60 16.53 -0.31
CA SER A 345 -13.84 17.03 -0.92
C SER A 345 -15.05 16.15 -0.59
N GLN A 346 -14.86 14.82 -0.54
CA GLN A 346 -15.93 13.92 -0.15
C GLN A 346 -16.26 14.04 1.35
N MET A 347 -15.27 14.24 2.22
CA MET A 347 -15.53 14.51 3.64
C MET A 347 -16.30 15.83 3.86
N GLU A 348 -15.93 16.88 3.13
CA GLU A 348 -16.65 18.17 3.18
C GLU A 348 -18.10 18.02 2.73
N ARG A 349 -18.34 17.26 1.67
CA ARG A 349 -19.69 16.90 1.20
C ARG A 349 -20.48 16.13 2.25
N LEU A 350 -19.93 15.03 2.77
CA LEU A 350 -20.61 14.18 3.75
C LEU A 350 -20.88 14.89 5.09
N SER A 351 -20.02 15.84 5.46
CA SER A 351 -20.17 16.61 6.70
C SER A 351 -21.15 17.78 6.58
N GLY A 352 -21.67 18.07 5.37
CA GLY A 352 -22.55 19.22 5.10
C GLY A 352 -21.82 20.56 4.96
N ARG A 353 -20.48 20.57 5.02
CA ARG A 353 -19.69 21.82 4.90
C ARG A 353 -19.68 22.39 3.49
N SER A 354 -19.90 21.56 2.46
CA SER A 354 -19.93 22.02 1.07
C SER A 354 -21.12 22.91 0.73
N GLU A 355 -22.23 22.83 1.47
CA GLU A 355 -23.44 23.63 1.25
C GLU A 355 -23.37 25.03 1.90
N SER A 356 -22.30 25.30 2.65
CA SER A 356 -22.11 26.53 3.44
C SER A 356 -21.15 27.56 2.82
N ARG A 357 -20.76 27.39 1.55
CA ARG A 357 -19.87 28.31 0.83
C ARG A 357 -20.55 28.99 -0.36
#